data_AF-A0A2T2U9S0-F1
#
_entry.id   AF-A0A2T2U9S0-F1
#
_cell.length_a   1.000
_cell.length_b   1.000
_cell.length_c   1.000
_cell.angle_alpha   90.00
_cell.angle_beta   90.00
_cell.angle_gamma   90.00
#
_symmetry.space_group_name_H-M   'P 1'
#
loop_
_entity.id
_entity.type
_entity.pdbx_description
1 polymer ?
#
loop_
_entity_poly.entity_id
_entity_poly.type
_entity_poly.pdbx_seq_one_letter_code
_entity_poly.pdbx_strand_id
1 'polypeptide(L)'
;IKERLDFSCAVFDGDGALVAQAAHIPVHLGAMPASVDAARAAVDHWAEGDVVVLNDPYEGGTHLPDVTMVSPVFVGDEAAPSFFVASRAHHADVGGMTPGSLPLATELVQEGLVIPPVKLYDGGTRSDALLRTILRNVRTPEERRGDLAAQRAAHAVGAERLQALADAHGTDEVTTYARRLQAYSERRTRAALADWPEGTYTFADELEVEDDETATIRVTATVGNDTVTFDFEGTDDAVDGNLNAVLPITESACYYVVQGLTGGEIPVNAGSLALVSVTAPTGTLVNAEAPHAVAGGNVETSQRIVDAVLGALA
;
A
#
# COMPACT_ATOMS: atom_id res chain seq x y z
N ILE A 1 8.66 -13.96 -1.48
CA ILE A 1 9.50 -13.13 -2.40
C ILE A 1 10.03 -13.92 -3.60
N LYS A 2 11.04 -14.79 -3.46
CA LYS A 2 11.77 -15.38 -4.61
C LYS A 2 10.91 -16.17 -5.61
N GLU A 3 9.99 -17.00 -5.13
CA GLU A 3 9.20 -17.91 -5.99
C GLU A 3 7.80 -17.37 -6.29
N ARG A 4 7.09 -16.88 -5.27
CA ARG A 4 5.75 -16.29 -5.41
C ARG A 4 5.75 -14.94 -6.14
N LEU A 5 6.91 -14.25 -6.17
CA LEU A 5 7.07 -12.89 -6.72
C LEU A 5 6.09 -11.86 -6.13
N ASP A 6 5.68 -12.11 -4.88
CA ASP A 6 4.76 -11.27 -4.12
C ASP A 6 5.55 -10.13 -3.43
N PHE A 7 5.88 -9.13 -4.24
CA PHE A 7 6.54 -7.91 -3.82
C PHE A 7 6.29 -6.78 -4.83
N SER A 8 6.51 -5.54 -4.41
CA SER A 8 6.53 -4.39 -5.31
C SER A 8 7.60 -3.41 -4.86
N CYS A 9 8.19 -2.72 -5.84
CA CYS A 9 9.12 -1.62 -5.63
C CYS A 9 8.53 -0.36 -6.24
N ALA A 10 8.75 0.77 -5.59
CA ALA A 10 8.20 2.04 -6.01
C ALA A 10 9.19 3.19 -5.76
N VAL A 11 9.05 4.23 -6.59
CA VAL A 11 9.74 5.51 -6.47
C VAL A 11 8.69 6.57 -6.19
N PHE A 12 8.98 7.42 -5.21
CA PHE A 12 8.19 8.58 -4.80
C PHE A 12 9.05 9.83 -4.92
N ASP A 13 8.44 10.98 -5.19
CA ASP A 13 9.14 12.26 -5.12
C ASP A 13 9.37 12.70 -3.66
N GLY A 14 10.08 13.81 -3.46
CA GLY A 14 10.39 14.33 -2.13
C GLY A 14 9.14 14.77 -1.33
N ASP A 15 8.04 15.04 -2.04
CA ASP A 15 6.74 15.34 -1.45
C ASP A 15 5.97 14.06 -1.06
N GLY A 16 6.54 12.88 -1.34
CA GLY A 16 6.01 11.55 -1.04
C GLY A 16 4.91 11.10 -2.00
N ALA A 17 4.74 11.76 -3.14
CA ALA A 17 3.80 11.33 -4.14
C ALA A 17 4.42 10.23 -5.03
N LEU A 18 3.66 9.17 -5.28
CA LEU A 18 4.11 8.04 -6.10
C LEU A 18 4.45 8.53 -7.51
N VAL A 19 5.66 8.22 -7.99
CA VAL A 19 6.16 8.56 -9.34
C VAL A 19 6.06 7.37 -10.26
N ALA A 20 6.46 6.18 -9.78
CA ALA A 20 6.41 4.94 -10.53
C ALA A 20 6.37 3.74 -9.58
N GLN A 21 5.60 2.70 -9.94
CA GLN A 21 5.51 1.45 -9.20
C GLN A 21 5.59 0.25 -10.15
N ALA A 22 6.31 -0.79 -9.73
CA ALA A 22 6.18 -2.11 -10.36
C ALA A 22 4.81 -2.70 -9.98
N ALA A 23 3.83 -2.57 -10.88
CA ALA A 23 2.43 -2.94 -10.65
C ALA A 23 2.18 -4.45 -10.86
N HIS A 24 2.74 -5.29 -9.99
CA HIS A 24 2.50 -6.75 -10.04
C HIS A 24 1.37 -7.21 -9.12
N ILE A 25 1.07 -6.46 -8.06
CA ILE A 25 0.10 -6.83 -7.02
C ILE A 25 -0.87 -5.65 -6.82
N PRO A 26 -2.15 -5.78 -7.22
CA PRO A 26 -3.14 -4.69 -7.16
C PRO A 26 -3.34 -4.07 -5.78
N VAL A 27 -3.27 -4.88 -4.71
CA VAL A 27 -3.49 -4.41 -3.34
C VAL A 27 -2.40 -3.44 -2.85
N HIS A 28 -1.29 -3.29 -3.58
CA HIS A 28 -0.24 -2.33 -3.25
C HIS A 28 -0.53 -0.92 -3.79
N LEU A 29 -1.56 -0.72 -4.62
CA LEU A 29 -1.81 0.55 -5.33
C LEU A 29 -2.13 1.71 -4.38
N GLY A 30 -3.05 1.52 -3.44
CA GLY A 30 -3.38 2.50 -2.39
C GLY A 30 -2.53 2.34 -1.13
N ALA A 31 -2.05 1.13 -0.88
CA ALA A 31 -1.34 0.84 0.35
C ALA A 31 0.13 1.29 0.40
N MET A 32 0.85 1.31 -0.74
CA MET A 32 2.23 1.78 -0.76
C MET A 32 2.35 3.28 -0.44
N PRO A 33 1.51 4.18 -1.00
CA PRO A 33 1.44 5.58 -0.59
C PRO A 33 1.22 5.76 0.93
N ALA A 34 0.24 5.05 1.50
CA ALA A 34 -0.05 5.11 2.93
C ALA A 34 1.16 4.72 3.80
N SER A 35 1.93 3.69 3.40
CA SER A 35 3.17 3.31 4.08
C SER A 35 4.26 4.37 4.03
N VAL A 36 4.43 5.03 2.87
CA VAL A 36 5.44 6.09 2.71
C VAL A 36 5.07 7.32 3.53
N ASP A 37 3.81 7.71 3.54
CA ASP A 37 3.33 8.83 4.37
C ASP A 37 3.48 8.53 5.86
N ALA A 38 3.12 7.32 6.31
CA ALA A 38 3.34 6.90 7.70
C ALA A 38 4.83 6.91 8.08
N ALA A 39 5.71 6.39 7.21
CA ALA A 39 7.15 6.42 7.43
C ALA A 39 7.70 7.85 7.52
N ARG A 40 7.23 8.76 6.64
CA ARG A 40 7.61 10.18 6.62
C ARG A 40 7.13 10.91 7.86
N ALA A 41 5.92 10.63 8.33
CA ALA A 41 5.37 11.23 9.54
C ALA A 41 6.10 10.76 10.82
N ALA A 42 6.63 9.53 10.83
CA ALA A 42 7.34 8.96 11.99
C ALA A 42 8.79 9.44 12.14
N VAL A 43 9.35 10.14 11.14
CA VAL A 43 10.75 10.56 11.12
C VAL A 43 10.85 12.06 10.88
N ASP A 44 11.27 12.80 11.91
CA ASP A 44 11.47 14.26 11.83
C ASP A 44 12.63 14.65 10.89
N HIS A 45 13.70 13.85 10.87
CA HIS A 45 14.91 14.11 10.09
C HIS A 45 15.38 12.86 9.36
N TRP A 46 15.41 12.98 8.03
CA TRP A 46 15.91 11.98 7.11
C TRP A 46 17.38 12.22 6.79
N ALA A 47 18.17 11.16 6.82
CA ALA A 47 19.58 11.16 6.43
C ALA A 47 19.84 10.06 5.39
N GLU A 48 20.88 10.23 4.59
CA GLU A 48 21.32 9.20 3.66
C GLU A 48 21.63 7.89 4.40
N GLY A 49 21.14 6.78 3.85
CA GLY A 49 21.29 5.46 4.46
C GLY A 49 20.25 5.13 5.53
N ASP A 50 19.31 6.03 5.83
CA ASP A 50 18.14 5.71 6.62
C ASP A 50 17.27 4.65 5.93
N VAL A 51 16.67 3.78 6.74
CA VAL A 51 15.65 2.84 6.29
C VAL A 51 14.60 2.68 7.38
N VAL A 52 13.38 3.11 7.09
CA VAL A 52 12.21 2.85 7.93
C VAL A 52 11.59 1.53 7.52
N VAL A 53 11.15 0.73 8.49
CA VAL A 53 10.40 -0.51 8.30
C VAL A 53 9.07 -0.42 9.02
N LEU A 54 8.01 -0.99 8.42
CA LEU A 54 6.69 -1.10 9.01
C LEU A 54 5.93 -2.31 8.44
N ASN A 55 4.95 -2.81 9.19
CA ASN A 55 3.89 -3.69 8.69
C ASN A 55 2.55 -3.48 9.40
N ASP A 56 2.48 -2.59 10.40
CA ASP A 56 1.26 -2.32 11.16
C ASP A 56 0.13 -1.79 10.24
N PRO A 57 -0.97 -2.54 10.05
CA PRO A 57 -2.08 -2.13 9.19
C PRO A 57 -2.73 -0.82 9.60
N TYR A 58 -2.70 -0.51 10.90
CA TYR A 58 -3.28 0.71 11.45
C TYR A 58 -2.30 1.91 11.43
N GLU A 59 -1.03 1.67 11.07
CA GLU A 59 -0.01 2.71 10.88
C GLU A 59 0.65 2.61 9.48
N GLY A 60 -0.17 2.42 8.45
CA GLY A 60 0.23 2.51 7.03
C GLY A 60 0.53 1.18 6.35
N GLY A 61 0.37 0.04 7.03
CA GLY A 61 0.44 -1.31 6.47
C GLY A 61 -0.85 -1.77 5.78
N THR A 62 -0.97 -3.08 5.55
CA THR A 62 -2.17 -3.74 4.99
C THR A 62 -2.59 -4.93 5.81
N HIS A 63 -1.67 -5.88 5.93
CA HIS A 63 -1.70 -7.01 6.84
C HIS A 63 -0.27 -7.28 7.29
N LEU A 64 -0.08 -7.96 8.41
CA LEU A 64 1.27 -8.13 8.99
C LEU A 64 2.29 -8.83 8.08
N PRO A 65 1.91 -9.79 7.21
CA PRO A 65 2.84 -10.39 6.27
C PRO A 65 3.48 -9.39 5.29
N ASP A 66 2.83 -8.28 4.96
CA ASP A 66 3.37 -7.28 4.04
C ASP A 66 4.31 -6.31 4.76
N VAL A 67 5.60 -6.64 4.77
CA VAL A 67 6.62 -5.77 5.37
C VAL A 67 7.06 -4.73 4.34
N THR A 68 6.85 -3.46 4.68
CA THR A 68 7.27 -2.33 3.86
C THR A 68 8.53 -1.70 4.42
N MET A 69 9.48 -1.39 3.54
CA MET A 69 10.65 -0.58 3.84
C MET A 69 10.60 0.70 3.02
N VAL A 70 11.07 1.82 3.58
CA VAL A 70 11.15 3.13 2.93
C VAL A 70 12.53 3.74 3.18
N SER A 71 13.17 4.24 2.12
CA SER A 71 14.48 4.92 2.20
C SER A 71 14.45 6.26 1.49
N PRO A 72 15.05 7.31 2.07
CA PRO A 72 15.22 8.57 1.38
C PRO A 72 16.31 8.44 0.31
N VAL A 73 16.20 9.23 -0.75
CA VAL A 73 17.23 9.38 -1.76
C VAL A 73 17.50 10.86 -1.94
N PHE A 74 18.75 11.25 -1.71
CA PHE A 74 19.26 12.59 -1.90
C PHE A 74 19.96 12.61 -3.26
N VAL A 75 19.63 13.59 -4.12
CA VAL A 75 20.36 13.80 -5.37
C VAL A 75 20.88 15.23 -5.45
N GLY A 76 22.15 15.40 -5.82
CA GLY A 76 22.83 16.70 -5.75
C GLY A 76 23.11 17.13 -4.31
N ASP A 77 23.24 18.45 -4.09
CA ASP A 77 23.58 19.04 -2.79
C ASP A 77 22.33 19.50 -2.02
N GLU A 78 21.30 18.65 -1.97
CA GLU A 78 20.00 18.96 -1.33
C GLU A 78 19.99 18.64 0.17
N ALA A 79 19.37 19.51 0.97
CA ALA A 79 19.24 19.32 2.42
C ALA A 79 18.09 18.36 2.80
N ALA A 80 17.18 18.08 1.86
CA ALA A 80 16.03 17.20 2.03
C ALA A 80 16.03 16.10 0.96
N PRO A 81 15.40 14.93 1.23
CA PRO A 81 15.27 13.88 0.23
C PRO A 81 14.56 14.41 -1.02
N SER A 82 15.17 14.23 -2.19
CA SER A 82 14.55 14.58 -3.47
C SER A 82 13.55 13.50 -3.93
N PHE A 83 13.75 12.27 -3.45
CA PHE A 83 12.90 11.11 -3.72
C PHE A 83 12.87 10.18 -2.50
N PHE A 84 11.91 9.26 -2.49
CA PHE A 84 11.93 8.07 -1.65
C PHE A 84 11.83 6.82 -2.52
N VAL A 85 12.52 5.77 -2.11
CA VAL A 85 12.34 4.42 -2.66
C VAL A 85 11.68 3.54 -1.61
N ALA A 86 10.70 2.78 -2.04
CA ALA A 86 9.98 1.86 -1.16
C ALA A 86 9.92 0.48 -1.78
N SER A 87 9.90 -0.52 -0.90
CA SER A 87 9.56 -1.88 -1.27
C SER A 87 8.61 -2.46 -0.25
N ARG A 88 7.60 -3.16 -0.75
CA ARG A 88 6.74 -4.02 0.05
C ARG A 88 6.94 -5.43 -0.40
N ALA A 89 7.07 -6.34 0.55
CA ALA A 89 7.21 -7.73 0.24
C ALA A 89 6.45 -8.59 1.24
N HIS A 90 5.78 -9.62 0.71
CA HIS A 90 5.09 -10.58 1.55
C HIS A 90 6.09 -11.54 2.19
N HIS A 91 6.14 -11.53 3.52
CA HIS A 91 6.90 -12.44 4.36
C HIS A 91 6.01 -13.63 4.74
N ALA A 92 6.47 -14.85 4.47
CA ALA A 92 5.64 -16.06 4.59
C ALA A 92 5.21 -16.39 6.03
N ASP A 93 5.95 -15.89 7.02
CA ASP A 93 5.66 -16.02 8.44
C ASP A 93 6.10 -14.75 9.16
N VAL A 94 5.22 -14.24 10.03
CA VAL A 94 5.47 -13.05 10.86
C VAL A 94 5.20 -13.31 12.33
N GLY A 95 5.17 -14.58 12.76
CA GLY A 95 5.06 -14.91 14.19
C GLY A 95 3.66 -15.05 14.78
N GLY A 96 2.61 -15.15 13.95
CA GLY A 96 1.23 -15.29 14.40
C GLY A 96 0.96 -16.58 15.19
N MET A 97 -0.26 -16.74 15.71
CA MET A 97 -0.68 -17.88 16.53
C MET A 97 -0.58 -19.23 15.80
N THR A 98 -0.66 -19.24 14.47
CA THR A 98 -0.43 -20.42 13.62
C THR A 98 0.75 -20.21 12.67
N PRO A 99 1.40 -21.28 12.18
CA PRO A 99 2.39 -21.18 11.10
C PRO A 99 1.76 -20.63 9.80
N GLY A 100 2.46 -19.69 9.16
CA GLY A 100 2.01 -19.08 7.90
C GLY A 100 1.66 -17.60 8.05
N SER A 101 0.84 -17.10 7.12
CA SER A 101 0.51 -15.68 6.97
C SER A 101 -0.96 -15.34 7.18
N LEU A 102 -1.84 -16.34 7.24
CA LEU A 102 -3.30 -16.16 7.33
C LEU A 102 -3.87 -17.01 8.49
N PRO A 103 -3.60 -16.65 9.76
CA PRO A 103 -4.22 -17.32 10.89
C PRO A 103 -5.71 -16.99 10.97
N LEU A 104 -6.53 -17.93 11.43
CA LEU A 104 -7.92 -17.67 11.83
C LEU A 104 -7.90 -16.93 13.18
N ALA A 105 -7.67 -15.62 13.10
CA ALA A 105 -7.51 -14.70 14.21
C ALA A 105 -8.71 -13.76 14.33
N THR A 106 -8.96 -13.27 15.54
CA THR A 106 -9.96 -12.24 15.85
C THR A 106 -9.31 -10.90 16.19
N GLU A 107 -8.10 -10.94 16.76
CA GLU A 107 -7.31 -9.75 17.09
C GLU A 107 -5.99 -9.69 16.31
N LEU A 108 -5.55 -8.49 15.90
CA LEU A 108 -4.31 -8.27 15.13
C LEU A 108 -3.08 -8.92 15.78
N VAL A 109 -2.97 -8.86 17.11
CA VAL A 109 -1.81 -9.41 17.84
C VAL A 109 -1.70 -10.94 17.72
N GLN A 110 -2.79 -11.61 17.37
CA GLN A 110 -2.79 -13.04 17.07
C GLN A 110 -2.24 -13.32 15.66
N GLU A 111 -2.22 -12.32 14.77
CA GLU A 111 -1.71 -12.46 13.40
C GLU A 111 -0.18 -12.45 13.33
N GLY A 112 0.48 -11.84 14.31
CA GLY A 112 1.93 -11.88 14.46
C GLY A 112 2.53 -10.59 14.97
N LEU A 113 3.81 -10.41 14.66
CA LEU A 113 4.59 -9.26 15.06
C LEU A 113 4.11 -8.01 14.33
N VAL A 114 3.63 -7.05 15.11
CA VAL A 114 3.30 -5.69 14.68
C VAL A 114 4.56 -4.82 14.76
N ILE A 115 4.92 -4.18 13.66
CA ILE A 115 6.07 -3.30 13.48
C ILE A 115 5.51 -1.92 13.10
N PRO A 116 5.47 -0.96 14.03
CA PRO A 116 5.12 0.42 13.68
C PRO A 116 6.23 1.03 12.81
N PRO A 117 6.00 2.16 12.13
CA PRO A 117 7.03 2.85 11.36
C PRO A 117 8.23 3.22 12.25
N VAL A 118 9.34 2.52 12.04
CA VAL A 118 10.56 2.69 12.85
C VAL A 118 11.82 2.56 12.00
N LYS A 119 12.87 3.32 12.32
CA LYS A 119 14.18 3.18 11.65
C LYS A 119 14.82 1.82 11.97
N LEU A 120 14.97 0.96 10.95
CA LEU A 120 15.84 -0.22 10.99
C LEU A 120 17.30 0.14 10.71
N TYR A 121 17.52 1.20 9.94
CA TYR A 121 18.83 1.80 9.71
C TYR A 121 18.75 3.31 9.97
N ASP A 122 19.73 3.83 10.68
CA ASP A 122 19.90 5.26 10.98
C ASP A 122 21.28 5.69 10.47
N GLY A 123 21.31 6.54 9.44
CA GLY A 123 22.53 6.96 8.74
C GLY A 123 23.38 5.78 8.26
N GLY A 124 22.75 4.71 7.75
CA GLY A 124 23.43 3.49 7.31
C GLY A 124 23.83 2.51 8.43
N THR A 125 23.65 2.88 9.70
CA THR A 125 23.89 1.99 10.85
C THR A 125 22.65 1.18 11.18
N ARG A 126 22.76 -0.15 11.14
CA ARG A 126 21.63 -1.04 11.45
C ARG A 126 21.32 -1.08 12.95
N SER A 127 20.04 -1.03 13.30
CA SER A 127 19.57 -1.40 14.64
C SER A 127 19.58 -2.92 14.82
N ASP A 128 20.70 -3.45 15.33
CA ASP A 128 20.80 -4.88 15.66
C ASP A 128 19.81 -5.29 16.77
N ALA A 129 19.42 -4.37 17.65
CA ALA A 129 18.40 -4.63 18.66
C ALA A 129 17.04 -4.89 18.02
N LEU A 130 16.58 -3.99 17.14
CA LEU A 130 15.31 -4.15 16.43
C LEU A 130 15.33 -5.40 15.54
N LEU A 131 16.40 -5.61 14.77
CA LEU A 131 16.53 -6.81 13.93
C LEU A 131 16.43 -8.09 14.76
N ARG A 132 17.14 -8.18 15.90
CA ARG A 132 17.05 -9.36 16.78
C ARG A 132 15.64 -9.54 17.33
N THR A 133 14.94 -8.47 17.69
CA THR A 133 13.54 -8.54 18.14
C THR A 133 12.64 -9.10 17.04
N ILE A 134 12.75 -8.58 15.81
CA ILE A 134 11.97 -9.09 14.67
C ILE A 134 12.26 -10.57 14.43
N LEU A 135 13.54 -10.93 14.27
CA LEU A 135 13.93 -12.30 13.94
C LEU A 135 13.63 -13.30 15.06
N ARG A 136 13.55 -12.86 16.32
CA ARG A 136 13.19 -13.75 17.43
C ARG A 136 11.71 -14.13 17.45
N ASN A 137 10.85 -13.30 16.86
CA ASN A 137 9.40 -13.48 16.89
C ASN A 137 8.86 -14.20 15.65
N VAL A 138 9.71 -14.70 14.76
CA VAL A 138 9.30 -15.40 13.53
C VAL A 138 9.80 -16.84 13.52
N ARG A 139 9.11 -17.73 12.82
CA ARG A 139 9.48 -19.16 12.74
C ARG A 139 10.67 -19.42 11.83
N THR A 140 10.89 -18.57 10.82
CA THR A 140 11.94 -18.73 9.80
C THR A 140 12.92 -17.54 9.79
N PRO A 141 13.71 -17.33 10.86
CA PRO A 141 14.54 -16.13 11.02
C PRO A 141 15.59 -15.93 9.93
N GLU A 142 16.23 -16.99 9.44
CA GLU A 142 17.24 -16.87 8.37
C GLU A 142 16.61 -16.43 7.05
N GLU A 143 15.40 -16.91 6.75
CA GLU A 143 14.65 -16.46 5.56
C GLU A 143 14.19 -15.02 5.71
N ARG A 144 13.61 -14.64 6.86
CA ARG A 144 13.18 -13.25 7.11
C ARG A 144 14.35 -12.27 7.06
N ARG A 145 15.52 -12.68 7.56
CA ARG A 145 16.76 -11.90 7.43
C ARG A 145 17.14 -11.72 5.95
N GLY A 146 17.00 -12.77 5.14
CA GLY A 146 17.21 -12.72 3.70
C GLY A 146 16.23 -11.77 2.99
N ASP A 147 14.95 -11.82 3.35
CA ASP A 147 13.90 -10.97 2.77
C ASP A 147 14.16 -9.49 3.07
N LEU A 148 14.46 -9.12 4.32
CA LEU A 148 14.85 -7.75 4.70
C LEU A 148 16.13 -7.28 3.99
N ALA A 149 17.11 -8.17 3.83
CA ALA A 149 18.34 -7.86 3.09
C ALA A 149 18.07 -7.64 1.60
N ALA A 150 17.17 -8.41 0.99
CA ALA A 150 16.76 -8.27 -0.40
C ALA A 150 16.03 -6.93 -0.63
N GLN A 151 15.10 -6.56 0.26
CA GLN A 151 14.43 -5.25 0.21
C GLN A 151 15.44 -4.10 0.30
N ARG A 152 16.39 -4.15 1.26
CA ARG A 152 17.47 -3.14 1.34
C ARG A 152 18.33 -3.08 0.08
N ALA A 153 18.66 -4.23 -0.52
CA ALA A 153 19.43 -4.26 -1.76
C ALA A 153 18.65 -3.62 -2.93
N ALA A 154 17.34 -3.86 -3.02
CA ALA A 154 16.48 -3.21 -4.02
C ALA A 154 16.47 -1.68 -3.85
N HIS A 155 16.44 -1.19 -2.60
CA HIS A 155 16.51 0.25 -2.31
C HIS A 155 17.85 0.86 -2.74
N ALA A 156 18.96 0.18 -2.45
CA ALA A 156 20.29 0.64 -2.87
C ALA A 156 20.38 0.78 -4.40
N VAL A 157 19.82 -0.17 -5.15
CA VAL A 157 19.73 -0.09 -6.62
C VAL A 157 18.83 1.07 -7.05
N GLY A 158 17.67 1.26 -6.42
CA GLY A 158 16.78 2.39 -6.72
C GLY A 158 17.46 3.74 -6.52
N ALA A 159 18.15 3.92 -5.40
CA ALA A 159 18.92 5.12 -5.08
C ALA A 159 20.05 5.36 -6.08
N GLU A 160 20.85 4.34 -6.38
CA GLU A 160 21.93 4.42 -7.37
C GLU A 160 21.42 4.85 -8.75
N ARG A 161 20.27 4.31 -9.19
CA ARG A 161 19.69 4.64 -10.49
C ARG A 161 19.13 6.06 -10.54
N LEU A 162 18.52 6.53 -9.46
CA LEU A 162 18.07 7.92 -9.35
C LEU A 162 19.23 8.91 -9.33
N GLN A 163 20.31 8.59 -8.59
CA GLN A 163 21.53 9.38 -8.60
C GLN A 163 22.15 9.42 -10.01
N ALA A 164 22.26 8.28 -10.69
CA ALA A 164 22.80 8.24 -12.05
C ALA A 164 21.96 9.05 -13.06
N LEU A 165 20.63 9.08 -12.90
CA LEU A 165 19.76 9.95 -13.71
C LEU A 165 20.04 11.43 -13.41
N ALA A 166 20.17 11.79 -12.13
CA ALA A 166 20.46 13.16 -11.72
C ALA A 166 21.86 13.62 -12.17
N ASP A 167 22.87 12.75 -12.12
CA ASP A 167 24.23 13.06 -12.62
C ASP A 167 24.24 13.29 -14.14
N ALA A 168 23.42 12.55 -14.88
CA ALA A 168 23.35 12.63 -16.34
C ALA A 168 22.52 13.81 -16.86
N HIS A 169 21.44 14.17 -16.16
CA HIS A 169 20.43 15.13 -16.64
C HIS A 169 20.26 16.36 -15.73
N GLY A 170 20.82 16.35 -14.53
CA GLY A 170 20.62 17.37 -13.50
C GLY A 170 19.40 17.08 -12.62
N THR A 171 19.54 17.35 -11.31
CA THR A 171 18.49 17.15 -10.30
C THR A 171 17.16 17.84 -10.66
N ASP A 172 17.21 19.09 -11.10
CA ASP A 172 16.03 19.88 -11.48
C ASP A 172 15.25 19.23 -12.62
N GLU A 173 15.96 18.68 -13.61
CA GLU A 173 15.33 18.04 -14.75
C GLU A 173 14.64 16.74 -14.33
N VAL A 174 15.32 15.88 -13.57
CA VAL A 174 14.76 14.60 -13.11
C VAL A 174 13.54 14.80 -12.22
N THR A 175 13.61 15.70 -11.25
CA THR A 175 12.46 16.03 -10.36
C THR A 175 11.30 16.66 -11.14
N THR A 176 11.59 17.52 -12.11
CA THR A 176 10.56 18.09 -13.00
C THR A 176 9.86 17.02 -13.82
N TYR A 177 10.60 16.05 -14.38
CA TYR A 177 9.99 14.98 -15.18
C TYR A 177 9.20 13.99 -14.34
N ALA A 178 9.60 13.73 -13.09
CA ALA A 178 8.78 12.94 -12.15
C ALA A 178 7.39 13.57 -11.96
N ARG A 179 7.33 14.88 -11.70
CA ARG A 179 6.07 15.64 -11.59
C ARG A 179 5.28 15.67 -12.90
N ARG A 180 5.97 15.81 -14.03
CA ARG A 180 5.32 15.77 -15.36
C ARG A 180 4.71 14.41 -15.66
N LEU A 181 5.34 13.32 -15.21
CA LEU A 181 4.82 11.96 -15.39
C LEU A 181 3.54 11.75 -14.58
N GLN A 182 3.50 12.22 -13.33
CA GLN A 182 2.28 12.23 -12.51
C GLN A 182 1.18 13.05 -13.19
N ALA A 183 1.46 14.30 -13.56
CA ALA A 183 0.50 15.17 -14.24
C ALA A 183 0.03 14.58 -15.58
N TYR A 184 0.89 13.84 -16.29
CA TYR A 184 0.51 13.14 -17.50
C TYR A 184 -0.51 12.03 -17.20
N SER A 185 -0.22 11.17 -16.24
CA SER A 185 -1.15 10.12 -15.81
C SER A 185 -2.50 10.69 -15.38
N GLU A 186 -2.52 11.77 -14.60
CA GLU A 186 -3.77 12.45 -14.22
C GLU A 186 -4.58 12.89 -15.44
N ARG A 187 -3.95 13.57 -16.42
CA ARG A 187 -4.64 13.98 -17.65
C ARG A 187 -5.18 12.80 -18.44
N ARG A 188 -4.48 11.67 -18.45
CA ARG A 188 -4.90 10.45 -19.15
C ARG A 188 -6.08 9.79 -18.43
N THR A 189 -6.02 9.65 -17.11
CA THR A 189 -7.15 9.14 -16.31
C THR A 189 -8.36 10.06 -16.44
N ARG A 190 -8.18 11.38 -16.36
CA ARG A 190 -9.27 12.37 -16.54
C ARG A 190 -9.99 12.19 -17.86
N ALA A 191 -9.22 12.07 -18.94
CA ALA A 191 -9.78 11.85 -20.27
C ALA A 191 -10.55 10.53 -20.38
N ALA A 192 -10.10 9.47 -19.70
CA ALA A 192 -10.82 8.19 -19.69
C ALA A 192 -12.11 8.27 -18.85
N LEU A 193 -12.09 8.96 -17.70
CA LEU A 193 -13.26 9.17 -16.86
C LEU A 193 -14.31 10.08 -17.50
N ALA A 194 -13.91 11.02 -18.36
CA ALA A 194 -14.83 11.88 -19.10
C ALA A 194 -15.76 11.10 -20.05
N ASP A 195 -15.36 9.89 -20.47
CA ASP A 195 -16.17 8.99 -21.30
C ASP A 195 -17.13 8.12 -20.47
N TRP A 196 -17.01 8.11 -19.14
CA TRP A 196 -17.89 7.33 -18.27
C TRP A 196 -19.26 8.02 -18.12
N PRO A 197 -20.37 7.26 -18.10
CA PRO A 197 -21.69 7.85 -17.91
C PRO A 197 -21.82 8.51 -16.52
N GLU A 198 -22.08 9.81 -16.49
CA GLU A 198 -22.31 10.53 -15.24
C GLU A 198 -23.54 9.98 -14.49
N GLY A 199 -23.42 9.85 -13.18
CA GLY A 199 -24.50 9.32 -12.35
C GLY A 199 -24.05 8.86 -10.98
N THR A 200 -25.03 8.41 -10.21
CA THR A 200 -24.83 7.76 -8.91
C THR A 200 -25.36 6.34 -9.01
N TYR A 201 -24.51 5.37 -8.72
CA TYR A 201 -24.78 3.96 -8.87
C TYR A 201 -24.52 3.26 -7.55
N THR A 202 -25.41 2.37 -7.15
CA THR A 202 -25.33 1.67 -5.87
C THR A 202 -25.28 0.18 -6.11
N PHE A 203 -24.42 -0.52 -5.39
CA PHE A 203 -24.38 -1.97 -5.38
C PHE A 203 -24.08 -2.49 -3.98
N ALA A 204 -24.49 -3.71 -3.71
CA ALA A 204 -24.16 -4.40 -2.48
C ALA A 204 -23.84 -5.86 -2.81
N ASP A 205 -22.82 -6.41 -2.16
CA ASP A 205 -22.47 -7.83 -2.26
C ASP A 205 -22.24 -8.41 -0.86
N GLU A 206 -22.44 -9.71 -0.72
CA GLU A 206 -22.29 -10.42 0.56
C GLU A 206 -20.93 -11.14 0.61
N LEU A 207 -20.25 -11.00 1.74
CA LEU A 207 -19.06 -11.78 2.09
C LEU A 207 -19.47 -12.87 3.08
N GLU A 208 -19.13 -14.12 2.76
CA GLU A 208 -19.29 -15.24 3.67
C GLU A 208 -18.29 -15.16 4.83
N VAL A 209 -18.78 -15.26 6.07
CA VAL A 209 -17.98 -15.22 7.30
C VAL A 209 -17.87 -16.64 7.87
N GLU A 210 -18.34 -16.90 9.10
CA GLU A 210 -18.39 -18.22 9.73
C GLU A 210 -19.84 -18.65 9.99
N ASP A 211 -20.08 -19.96 10.11
CA ASP A 211 -21.37 -20.53 10.54
C ASP A 211 -22.62 -20.05 9.76
N ASP A 212 -22.49 -19.93 8.43
CA ASP A 212 -23.51 -19.42 7.49
C ASP A 212 -23.88 -17.93 7.69
N GLU A 213 -23.12 -17.17 8.47
CA GLU A 213 -23.26 -15.72 8.59
C GLU A 213 -22.62 -14.99 7.40
N THR A 214 -23.23 -13.89 6.98
CA THR A 214 -22.73 -13.01 5.93
C THR A 214 -22.59 -11.58 6.44
N ALA A 215 -21.60 -10.85 5.90
CA ALA A 215 -21.46 -9.41 6.06
C ALA A 215 -21.63 -8.73 4.70
N THR A 216 -22.42 -7.66 4.65
CA THR A 216 -22.73 -6.96 3.40
C THR A 216 -21.79 -5.77 3.19
N ILE A 217 -21.10 -5.75 2.05
CA ILE A 217 -20.35 -4.60 1.55
C ILE A 217 -21.28 -3.79 0.68
N ARG A 218 -21.43 -2.49 0.99
CA ARG A 218 -22.29 -1.56 0.24
C ARG A 218 -21.43 -0.46 -0.33
N VAL A 219 -21.63 -0.13 -1.61
CA VAL A 219 -20.89 0.93 -2.28
C VAL A 219 -21.82 1.79 -3.11
N THR A 220 -21.62 3.10 -3.00
CA THR A 220 -22.20 4.11 -3.88
C THR A 220 -21.08 4.73 -4.71
N ALA A 221 -21.07 4.46 -6.02
CA ALA A 221 -20.18 5.09 -6.98
C ALA A 221 -20.83 6.35 -7.55
N THR A 222 -20.21 7.51 -7.38
CA THR A 222 -20.62 8.76 -8.02
C THR A 222 -19.60 9.14 -9.08
N VAL A 223 -20.04 9.15 -10.34
CA VAL A 223 -19.25 9.52 -11.52
C VAL A 223 -19.72 10.88 -12.01
N GLY A 224 -18.79 11.83 -12.14
CA GLY A 224 -19.07 13.15 -12.69
C GLY A 224 -17.90 14.11 -12.55
N ASN A 225 -17.91 15.19 -13.35
CA ASN A 225 -16.82 16.18 -13.39
C ASN A 225 -15.43 15.55 -13.63
N ASP A 226 -15.37 14.52 -14.47
CA ASP A 226 -14.16 13.74 -14.77
C ASP A 226 -13.49 13.10 -13.53
N THR A 227 -14.29 12.80 -12.50
CA THR A 227 -13.87 12.15 -11.24
C THR A 227 -14.81 11.00 -10.88
N VAL A 228 -14.34 10.12 -10.01
CA VAL A 228 -15.17 9.07 -9.40
C VAL A 228 -14.97 9.02 -7.89
N THR A 229 -16.07 8.97 -7.15
CA THR A 229 -16.08 8.78 -5.70
C THR A 229 -16.76 7.47 -5.36
N PHE A 230 -16.13 6.64 -4.54
CA PHE A 230 -16.71 5.44 -3.97
C PHE A 230 -16.98 5.66 -2.49
N ASP A 231 -18.24 5.63 -2.11
CA ASP A 231 -18.66 5.76 -0.72
C ASP A 231 -19.22 4.44 -0.21
N PHE A 232 -18.59 3.91 0.84
CA PHE A 232 -18.95 2.66 1.48
C PHE A 232 -19.88 2.83 2.69
N GLU A 233 -20.51 4.01 2.83
CA GLU A 233 -21.55 4.23 3.83
C GLU A 233 -22.60 3.11 3.81
N GLY A 234 -22.92 2.62 5.00
CA GLY A 234 -23.87 1.53 5.20
C GLY A 234 -23.27 0.13 5.08
N THR A 235 -21.97 -0.05 4.75
CA THR A 235 -21.30 -1.35 4.92
C THR A 235 -21.39 -1.83 6.36
N ASP A 236 -21.56 -3.15 6.56
CA ASP A 236 -21.69 -3.72 7.90
C ASP A 236 -20.43 -3.53 8.76
N ASP A 237 -20.62 -3.61 10.08
CA ASP A 237 -19.54 -3.48 11.06
C ASP A 237 -18.44 -4.53 10.86
N ALA A 238 -17.24 -4.24 11.39
CA ALA A 238 -16.15 -5.21 11.44
C ALA A 238 -16.58 -6.50 12.17
N VAL A 239 -16.13 -7.64 11.67
CA VAL A 239 -16.49 -8.97 12.16
C VAL A 239 -15.49 -9.48 13.20
N ASP A 240 -15.94 -10.42 14.04
CA ASP A 240 -15.08 -11.15 15.00
C ASP A 240 -14.27 -12.23 14.27
N GLY A 241 -13.30 -11.80 13.47
CA GLY A 241 -12.49 -12.64 12.60
C GLY A 241 -11.43 -11.84 11.84
N ASN A 242 -10.77 -12.45 10.87
CA ASN A 242 -9.65 -11.83 10.14
C ASN A 242 -10.05 -11.24 8.78
N LEU A 243 -11.34 -11.28 8.41
CA LEU A 243 -11.86 -10.76 7.14
C LEU A 243 -11.98 -9.23 7.12
N ASN A 244 -11.54 -8.53 8.16
CA ASN A 244 -11.63 -7.08 8.21
C ASN A 244 -10.54 -6.43 7.34
N ALA A 245 -10.90 -5.40 6.57
CA ALA A 245 -9.97 -4.64 5.76
C ALA A 245 -9.74 -3.24 6.34
N VAL A 246 -8.48 -2.81 6.37
CA VAL A 246 -8.12 -1.40 6.62
C VAL A 246 -8.40 -0.55 5.38
N LEU A 247 -8.68 0.75 5.56
CA LEU A 247 -9.05 1.64 4.45
C LEU A 247 -8.08 1.59 3.24
N PRO A 248 -6.73 1.51 3.41
CA PRO A 248 -5.82 1.39 2.26
C PRO A 248 -6.05 0.16 1.36
N ILE A 249 -6.63 -0.92 1.89
CA ILE A 249 -7.06 -2.08 1.09
C ILE A 249 -8.25 -1.72 0.21
N THR A 250 -9.26 -1.10 0.81
CA THR A 250 -10.49 -0.65 0.14
C THR A 250 -10.18 0.35 -0.96
N GLU A 251 -9.28 1.30 -0.69
CA GLU A 251 -8.72 2.22 -1.69
C GLU A 251 -8.03 1.47 -2.83
N SER A 252 -7.16 0.50 -2.51
CA SER A 252 -6.45 -0.28 -3.52
C SER A 252 -7.39 -1.07 -4.42
N ALA A 253 -8.45 -1.65 -3.88
CA ALA A 253 -9.49 -2.35 -4.64
C ALA A 253 -10.22 -1.40 -5.60
N CYS A 254 -10.60 -0.21 -5.14
CA CYS A 254 -11.22 0.82 -5.99
C CYS A 254 -10.28 1.29 -7.10
N TYR A 255 -9.02 1.59 -6.76
CA TYR A 255 -8.00 1.99 -7.73
C TYR A 255 -7.73 0.91 -8.78
N TYR A 256 -7.70 -0.35 -8.36
CA TYR A 256 -7.58 -1.48 -9.29
C TYR A 256 -8.72 -1.51 -10.30
N VAL A 257 -9.97 -1.36 -9.86
CA VAL A 257 -11.13 -1.35 -10.77
C VAL A 257 -11.05 -0.18 -11.74
N VAL A 258 -10.78 1.03 -11.24
CA VAL A 258 -10.67 2.21 -12.12
C VAL A 258 -9.54 2.05 -13.13
N GLN A 259 -8.38 1.53 -12.73
CA GLN A 259 -7.29 1.25 -13.67
C GLN A 259 -7.67 0.18 -14.71
N GLY A 260 -8.36 -0.87 -14.29
CA GLY A 260 -8.82 -1.94 -15.18
C GLY A 260 -9.83 -1.44 -16.22
N LEU A 261 -10.71 -0.51 -15.83
CA LEU A 261 -11.78 0.03 -16.69
C LEU A 261 -11.36 1.23 -17.54
N THR A 262 -10.43 2.07 -17.07
CA THR A 262 -9.96 3.24 -17.84
C THR A 262 -9.14 2.86 -19.07
N GLY A 263 -8.51 1.67 -19.05
CA GLY A 263 -7.83 1.10 -20.20
C GLY A 263 -6.61 1.89 -20.69
N GLY A 264 -5.85 1.27 -21.60
CA GLY A 264 -4.63 1.87 -22.17
C GLY A 264 -3.42 1.84 -21.24
N GLU A 265 -2.27 2.30 -21.75
CA GLU A 265 -1.01 2.36 -21.00
C GLU A 265 -0.93 3.64 -20.15
N ILE A 266 -1.83 3.80 -19.16
CA ILE A 266 -1.74 4.88 -18.17
C ILE A 266 -0.69 4.48 -17.12
N PRO A 267 0.39 5.25 -16.92
CA PRO A 267 1.38 4.93 -15.90
C PRO A 267 0.77 5.00 -14.50
N VAL A 268 0.93 3.93 -13.73
CA VAL A 268 0.50 3.82 -12.33
C VAL A 268 1.36 4.70 -11.44
N ASN A 269 0.80 5.84 -11.03
CA ASN A 269 1.43 6.80 -10.15
C ASN A 269 0.38 7.68 -9.45
N ALA A 270 0.80 8.63 -8.60
CA ALA A 270 -0.12 9.47 -7.84
C ALA A 270 -1.14 10.21 -8.72
N GLY A 271 -0.74 10.65 -9.91
CA GLY A 271 -1.66 11.32 -10.83
C GLY A 271 -2.75 10.40 -11.37
N SER A 272 -2.45 9.12 -11.62
CA SER A 272 -3.48 8.15 -12.04
C SER A 272 -4.54 7.87 -10.97
N LEU A 273 -4.20 8.12 -9.71
CA LEU A 273 -5.06 7.88 -8.54
C LEU A 273 -5.79 9.14 -8.09
N ALA A 274 -5.32 10.32 -8.47
CA ALA A 274 -5.78 11.62 -7.94
C ALA A 274 -7.26 11.97 -8.23
N LEU A 275 -7.90 11.24 -9.13
CA LEU A 275 -9.30 11.46 -9.56
C LEU A 275 -10.28 10.45 -8.98
N VAL A 276 -9.77 9.59 -8.09
CA VAL A 276 -10.53 8.57 -7.41
C VAL A 276 -10.53 8.90 -5.92
N SER A 277 -11.70 9.03 -5.33
CA SER A 277 -11.87 9.25 -3.89
C SER A 277 -12.61 8.07 -3.29
N VAL A 278 -12.20 7.63 -2.11
CA VAL A 278 -12.81 6.50 -1.39
C VAL A 278 -13.12 6.93 0.03
N THR A 279 -14.32 6.65 0.50
CA THR A 279 -14.75 6.91 1.88
C THR A 279 -15.43 5.68 2.45
N ALA A 280 -15.23 5.44 3.74
CA ALA A 280 -15.88 4.35 4.45
C ALA A 280 -16.02 4.74 5.93
N PRO A 281 -17.15 4.46 6.60
CA PRO A 281 -17.26 4.69 8.04
C PRO A 281 -16.24 3.86 8.81
N THR A 282 -15.58 4.49 9.77
CA THR A 282 -14.64 3.85 10.69
C THR A 282 -15.34 2.74 11.49
N GLY A 283 -14.66 1.60 11.67
CA GLY A 283 -15.18 0.43 12.40
C GLY A 283 -16.01 -0.53 11.54
N THR A 284 -16.11 -0.28 10.22
CA THR A 284 -16.79 -1.18 9.27
C THR A 284 -15.85 -2.26 8.75
N LEU A 285 -16.40 -3.29 8.12
CA LEU A 285 -15.65 -4.38 7.48
C LEU A 285 -14.58 -3.88 6.49
N VAL A 286 -14.79 -2.72 5.88
CA VAL A 286 -13.92 -2.12 4.85
C VAL A 286 -13.13 -0.90 5.34
N ASN A 287 -13.22 -0.58 6.63
CA ASN A 287 -12.40 0.42 7.31
C ASN A 287 -12.32 0.10 8.80
N ALA A 288 -11.75 -1.06 9.09
CA ALA A 288 -11.63 -1.58 10.44
C ALA A 288 -10.58 -0.82 11.25
N GLU A 289 -10.75 -0.84 12.57
CA GLU A 289 -9.80 -0.28 13.53
C GLU A 289 -9.23 -1.36 14.45
N ALA A 290 -8.14 -1.01 15.15
CA ALA A 290 -7.64 -1.85 16.23
C ALA A 290 -8.76 -2.13 17.26
N PRO A 291 -8.86 -3.36 17.78
CA PRO A 291 -7.87 -4.43 17.71
C PRO A 291 -8.13 -5.50 16.63
N HIS A 292 -9.05 -5.30 15.69
CA HIS A 292 -9.49 -6.35 14.77
C HIS A 292 -8.33 -7.01 13.99
N ALA A 293 -8.44 -8.31 13.74
CA ALA A 293 -7.59 -9.05 12.81
C ALA A 293 -7.93 -8.69 11.35
N VAL A 294 -6.94 -8.64 10.45
CA VAL A 294 -7.09 -8.10 9.09
C VAL A 294 -6.43 -8.92 7.97
N ALA A 295 -5.84 -10.07 8.28
CA ALA A 295 -5.09 -10.90 7.33
C ALA A 295 -5.97 -11.36 6.15
N GLY A 296 -7.19 -11.80 6.43
CA GLY A 296 -8.19 -12.19 5.43
C GLY A 296 -8.74 -11.00 4.65
N GLY A 297 -8.78 -9.80 5.25
CA GLY A 297 -9.21 -8.58 4.58
C GLY A 297 -8.39 -8.24 3.33
N ASN A 298 -7.08 -8.50 3.39
CA ASN A 298 -6.15 -8.26 2.29
C ASN A 298 -6.38 -9.21 1.09
N VAL A 299 -6.90 -10.42 1.32
CA VAL A 299 -7.01 -11.48 0.29
C VAL A 299 -8.44 -11.80 -0.16
N GLU A 300 -9.39 -11.91 0.78
CA GLU A 300 -10.78 -12.31 0.48
C GLU A 300 -11.68 -11.08 0.35
N THR A 301 -11.70 -10.23 1.38
CA THR A 301 -12.56 -9.04 1.41
C THR A 301 -12.20 -8.07 0.31
N SER A 302 -10.91 -7.92 0.00
CA SER A 302 -10.45 -7.10 -1.13
C SER A 302 -11.03 -7.55 -2.47
N GLN A 303 -11.21 -8.86 -2.68
CA GLN A 303 -11.88 -9.38 -3.89
C GLN A 303 -13.36 -9.04 -3.89
N ARG A 304 -14.04 -9.19 -2.75
CA ARG A 304 -15.47 -8.84 -2.62
C ARG A 304 -15.73 -7.34 -2.79
N ILE A 305 -14.81 -6.48 -2.34
CA ILE A 305 -14.83 -5.04 -2.62
C ILE A 305 -14.73 -4.80 -4.13
N VAL A 306 -13.81 -5.48 -4.82
CA VAL A 306 -13.68 -5.38 -6.28
C VAL A 306 -14.98 -5.79 -6.98
N ASP A 307 -15.60 -6.91 -6.57
CA ASP A 307 -16.89 -7.36 -7.12
C ASP A 307 -17.99 -6.30 -6.93
N ALA A 308 -18.10 -5.74 -5.71
CA ALA A 308 -19.09 -4.71 -5.41
C ALA A 308 -18.87 -3.42 -6.21
N VAL A 309 -17.63 -2.97 -6.34
CA VAL A 309 -17.26 -1.78 -7.11
C VAL A 309 -17.52 -1.99 -8.61
N LEU A 310 -17.19 -3.16 -9.15
CA LEU A 310 -17.53 -3.52 -10.53
C LEU A 310 -19.04 -3.59 -10.74
N GLY A 311 -19.79 -4.16 -9.78
CA GLY A 311 -21.26 -4.21 -9.81
C GLY A 311 -21.90 -2.82 -9.82
N ALA A 312 -21.31 -1.85 -9.12
CA ALA A 312 -21.77 -0.46 -9.16
C ALA A 312 -21.44 0.25 -10.48
N LEU A 313 -20.39 -0.16 -11.20
CA LEU A 313 -19.95 0.48 -12.45
C LEU A 313 -20.39 -0.28 -13.73
N ALA A 314 -21.21 -1.33 -13.60
CA ALA A 314 -21.61 -2.23 -14.69
C ALA A 314 -22.63 -1.65 -15.69
#